data_AF-A0A2T6BYN3-F1
#
_entry.id   AF-A0A2T6BYN3-F1
#
_cell.length_a   1.000
_cell.length_b   1.000
_cell.length_c   1.000
_cell.angle_alpha   90.00
_cell.angle_beta   90.00
_cell.angle_gamma   90.00
#
_symmetry.space_group_name_H-M   'P 1'
#
loop_
_entity.id
_entity.type
_entity.pdbx_description
1 polymer ?
#
loop_
_entity_poly.entity_id
_entity_poly.type
_entity_poly.pdbx_seq_one_letter_code
_entity_poly.pdbx_strand_id
1 'polypeptide(L)'
;MAIISNFELLYKPIAPVTGPASEVGRTVVQGYFLEISNLENRDIKLILRTRTSVRDPADSPNTEFTNTNNSVVYDITADNVFSTTMTSAGEQIVGKQLGHYVPCLFIPAGQTASVAILPNLANLFASPPADLAIRGYTELILSSNVDSFSPLTFSDPETARVLVSAEHRGTFLDSQFDPSYAGTQINLDFDQLSYSLNTANGKALQVINTHAPYNDPFQNLLTSNALITGMRSLASTTSTTSLSTLSDNLFKGANSPKRSTGFMLGTTPVRFEYSVKDGKYVVDEKSAITALNLVMKRKRLTEKELDLKTLVKNINKALSGDKRAEKYVEEMLDKLI
;
A
#
# COMPACT_ATOMS: atom_id res chain seq x y z
N MET A 1 -3.87 -5.68 -3.00
CA MET A 1 -2.83 -5.35 -1.99
C MET A 1 -2.36 -6.64 -1.36
N ALA A 2 -1.10 -6.71 -0.95
CA ALA A 2 -0.55 -7.80 -0.16
C ALA A 2 0.35 -7.23 0.95
N ILE A 3 0.20 -7.72 2.18
CA ILE A 3 1.16 -7.47 3.27
C ILE A 3 2.37 -8.38 3.00
N ILE A 4 3.58 -7.81 3.02
CA ILE A 4 4.79 -8.53 2.61
C ILE A 4 5.56 -9.05 3.81
N SER A 5 6.09 -8.17 4.65
CA SER A 5 6.86 -8.58 5.83
C SER A 5 6.83 -7.47 6.88
N ASN A 6 7.36 -7.77 8.06
CA ASN A 6 7.84 -6.71 8.95
C ASN A 6 9.01 -5.96 8.30
N PHE A 7 9.33 -4.79 8.83
CA PHE A 7 10.58 -4.09 8.52
C PHE A 7 11.10 -3.33 9.75
N GLU A 8 12.40 -3.05 9.72
CA GLU A 8 13.08 -2.25 10.72
C GLU A 8 14.23 -1.44 10.08
N LEU A 9 14.22 -0.13 10.32
CA LEU A 9 15.34 0.76 10.02
C LEU A 9 15.99 1.21 11.34
N LEU A 10 17.30 0.96 11.46
CA LEU A 10 18.07 1.30 12.66
C LEU A 10 19.26 2.20 12.35
N TYR A 11 19.49 3.13 13.26
CA TYR A 11 20.78 3.76 13.53
C TYR A 11 20.89 3.92 15.05
N LYS A 12 21.38 2.89 15.74
CA LYS A 12 21.26 2.79 17.20
C LYS A 12 22.40 1.96 17.85
N PRO A 13 22.88 2.32 19.05
CA PRO A 13 23.79 1.48 19.82
C PRO A 13 23.18 0.11 20.13
N ILE A 14 23.96 -0.96 19.96
CA ILE A 14 23.52 -2.33 20.30
C ILE A 14 23.98 -2.80 21.69
N ALA A 15 24.88 -2.06 22.31
CA ALA A 15 25.40 -2.34 23.64
C ALA A 15 25.53 -1.04 24.45
N PRO A 16 25.54 -1.12 25.79
CA PRO A 16 25.85 0.02 26.64
C PRO A 16 27.23 0.61 26.31
N VAL A 17 27.32 1.94 26.25
CA VAL A 17 28.56 2.68 25.93
C VAL A 17 29.41 3.00 27.16
N THR A 18 29.20 2.31 28.28
CA THR A 18 29.89 2.58 29.55
C THR A 18 30.51 1.32 30.15
N GLY A 19 31.65 1.48 30.84
CA GLY A 19 32.39 0.38 31.47
C GLY A 19 33.03 -0.57 30.45
N PRO A 20 33.35 -1.82 30.82
CA PRO A 20 33.98 -2.80 29.92
C PRO A 20 33.19 -3.09 28.64
N ALA A 21 31.87 -2.80 28.63
CA ALA A 21 31.02 -2.96 27.46
C ALA A 21 31.32 -1.95 26.34
N SER A 22 32.04 -0.85 26.63
CA SER A 22 32.42 0.13 25.59
C SER A 22 33.38 -0.44 24.55
N GLU A 23 34.18 -1.46 24.91
CA GLU A 23 35.12 -2.12 23.99
C GLU A 23 34.41 -2.93 22.90
N VAL A 24 33.20 -3.41 23.19
CA VAL A 24 32.33 -4.12 22.24
C VAL A 24 31.14 -3.25 21.81
N GLY A 25 31.16 -1.97 22.18
CA GLY A 25 30.17 -0.99 21.79
C GLY A 25 30.15 -0.85 20.27
N ARG A 26 29.01 -1.09 19.65
CA ARG A 26 28.79 -0.87 18.21
C ARG A 26 27.49 -0.14 18.00
N THR A 27 27.42 0.61 16.90
CA THR A 27 26.17 1.21 16.42
C THR A 27 25.71 0.44 15.19
N VAL A 28 24.51 -0.13 15.23
CA VAL A 28 23.96 -0.79 14.04
C VAL A 28 23.38 0.26 13.10
N VAL A 29 23.69 0.13 11.81
CA VAL A 29 22.99 0.75 10.70
C VAL A 29 22.28 -0.35 9.92
N GLN A 30 20.96 -0.36 9.92
CA GLN A 30 20.16 -1.39 9.26
C GLN A 30 19.13 -0.77 8.33
N GLY A 31 19.05 -1.31 7.12
CA GLY A 31 18.04 -0.99 6.12
C GLY A 31 17.17 -2.19 5.76
N TYR A 32 16.04 -1.89 5.13
CA TYR A 32 15.10 -2.88 4.61
C TYR A 32 15.27 -3.03 3.11
N PHE A 33 15.32 -4.27 2.62
CA PHE A 33 15.51 -4.61 1.21
C PHE A 33 14.37 -5.51 0.75
N LEU A 34 13.86 -5.27 -0.45
CA LEU A 34 12.77 -6.02 -1.05
C LEU A 34 13.04 -6.24 -2.53
N GLU A 35 13.15 -7.49 -2.93
CA GLU A 35 13.15 -7.91 -4.33
C GLU A 35 11.73 -8.27 -4.76
N ILE A 36 11.35 -7.87 -5.97
CA ILE A 36 10.02 -8.07 -6.54
C ILE A 36 10.17 -8.51 -8.01
N SER A 37 9.91 -9.77 -8.31
CA SER A 37 9.90 -10.29 -9.68
C SER A 37 8.48 -10.27 -10.24
N ASN A 38 8.29 -9.61 -11.37
CA ASN A 38 7.03 -9.62 -12.11
C ASN A 38 6.88 -10.93 -12.90
N LEU A 39 5.91 -11.77 -12.51
CA LEU A 39 5.66 -13.06 -13.18
C LEU A 39 4.64 -12.95 -14.31
N GLU A 40 4.10 -11.77 -14.55
CA GLU A 40 3.15 -11.56 -15.63
C GLU A 40 3.86 -11.29 -16.95
N ASN A 41 3.17 -11.60 -18.05
CA ASN A 41 3.60 -11.30 -19.41
C ASN A 41 3.28 -9.86 -19.84
N ARG A 42 3.10 -8.97 -18.87
CA ARG A 42 2.78 -7.56 -19.02
C ARG A 42 3.52 -6.74 -17.98
N ASP A 43 3.67 -5.46 -18.22
CA ASP A 43 4.24 -4.55 -17.24
C ASP A 43 3.25 -4.33 -16.09
N ILE A 44 3.79 -4.19 -14.88
CA ILE A 44 3.01 -3.92 -13.67
C ILE A 44 3.49 -2.65 -12.99
N LYS A 45 2.56 -1.96 -12.35
CA LYS A 45 2.84 -0.75 -11.57
C LYS A 45 2.49 -1.01 -10.12
N LEU A 46 3.47 -0.96 -9.23
CA LEU A 46 3.30 -1.24 -7.81
C LEU A 46 3.56 0.00 -6.97
N ILE A 47 2.91 0.09 -5.82
CA ILE A 47 3.21 1.05 -4.77
C ILE A 47 3.68 0.25 -3.56
N LEU A 48 4.91 0.50 -3.11
CA LEU A 48 5.39 0.01 -1.83
C LEU A 48 4.96 0.99 -0.75
N ARG A 49 4.16 0.50 0.20
CA ARG A 49 3.70 1.27 1.35
C ARG A 49 4.30 0.67 2.63
N THR A 50 4.68 1.52 3.56
CA THR A 50 5.09 1.15 4.91
C THR A 50 4.06 1.62 5.91
N ARG A 51 3.90 0.82 6.97
CA ARG A 51 3.00 1.08 8.09
C ARG A 51 3.82 1.06 9.36
N THR A 52 4.01 2.23 9.97
CA THR A 52 4.82 2.37 11.19
C THR A 52 3.96 2.19 12.44
N SER A 53 4.61 1.77 13.51
CA SER A 53 3.97 1.65 14.82
C SER A 53 3.52 3.03 15.32
N VAL A 54 2.31 3.11 15.89
CA VAL A 54 1.79 4.35 16.50
C VAL A 54 2.48 4.57 17.83
N ARG A 55 2.94 5.80 18.07
CA ARG A 55 3.64 6.19 19.29
C ARG A 55 2.85 7.24 20.08
N ASP A 56 3.12 7.32 21.39
CA ASP A 56 2.72 8.46 22.22
C ASP A 56 3.33 9.76 21.64
N PRO A 57 2.68 10.93 21.74
CA PRO A 57 3.26 12.21 21.33
C PRO A 57 4.55 12.63 22.05
N ALA A 58 4.82 12.11 23.27
CA ALA A 58 5.93 12.55 24.13
C ALA A 58 7.34 12.09 23.70
N ASP A 59 7.49 11.62 22.48
CA ASP A 59 8.26 10.43 22.23
C ASP A 59 9.11 10.74 20.96
N SER A 60 10.46 10.63 21.03
CA SER A 60 11.48 10.98 19.99
C SER A 60 11.04 10.87 18.50
N PRO A 61 11.32 11.88 17.65
CA PRO A 61 10.99 11.85 16.21
C PRO A 61 11.70 10.74 15.43
N ASN A 62 12.68 10.07 16.04
CA ASN A 62 13.49 9.04 15.40
C ASN A 62 12.81 7.65 15.33
N THR A 63 11.50 7.59 15.56
CA THR A 63 10.71 6.35 15.53
C THR A 63 9.69 6.31 14.38
N GLU A 64 9.59 7.39 13.61
CA GLU A 64 8.74 7.52 12.43
C GLU A 64 9.55 8.01 11.24
N PHE A 65 9.02 7.85 10.03
CA PHE A 65 9.64 8.44 8.84
C PHE A 65 9.44 9.97 8.85
N THR A 66 10.49 10.69 8.50
CA THR A 66 10.46 12.12 8.22
C THR A 66 11.02 12.38 6.82
N ASN A 67 10.93 13.61 6.34
CA ASN A 67 11.55 13.98 5.05
C ASN A 67 13.09 14.05 5.10
N THR A 68 13.73 13.64 6.20
CA THR A 68 15.19 13.77 6.37
C THR A 68 15.88 12.51 6.88
N ASN A 69 15.17 11.56 7.48
CA ASN A 69 15.80 10.44 8.19
C ASN A 69 15.91 9.14 7.39
N ASN A 70 15.39 9.09 6.17
CA ASN A 70 15.41 7.92 5.30
C ASN A 70 15.84 8.26 3.87
N SER A 71 16.23 7.25 3.11
CA SER A 71 16.52 7.30 1.69
C SER A 71 15.91 6.07 1.03
N VAL A 72 15.43 6.21 -0.20
CA VAL A 72 14.86 5.10 -0.97
C VAL A 72 15.75 4.88 -2.18
N VAL A 73 16.17 3.63 -2.37
CA VAL A 73 16.92 3.21 -3.54
C VAL A 73 16.08 2.19 -4.27
N TYR A 74 15.99 2.29 -5.60
CA TYR A 74 15.40 1.24 -6.39
C TYR A 74 16.19 1.00 -7.67
N ASP A 75 16.19 -0.25 -8.12
CA ASP A 75 16.85 -0.71 -9.33
C ASP A 75 15.95 -1.74 -10.03
N ILE A 76 15.95 -1.73 -11.36
CA ILE A 76 15.19 -2.65 -12.22
C ILE A 76 16.06 -3.15 -13.38
N THR A 77 16.98 -2.33 -13.89
CA THR A 77 17.73 -2.62 -15.14
C THR A 77 19.24 -2.40 -15.03
N ALA A 78 19.79 -2.19 -13.82
CA ALA A 78 21.20 -2.24 -13.38
C ALA A 78 21.71 -0.98 -12.66
N ASP A 79 21.04 0.17 -12.81
CA ASP A 79 21.45 1.41 -12.16
C ASP A 79 20.61 1.68 -10.90
N ASN A 80 21.29 1.85 -9.78
CA ASN A 80 20.67 2.30 -8.54
C ASN A 80 20.13 3.72 -8.71
N VAL A 81 18.81 3.87 -8.69
CA VAL A 81 18.16 5.17 -8.62
C VAL A 81 17.95 5.54 -7.16
N PHE A 82 18.73 6.51 -6.70
CA PHE A 82 18.54 7.11 -5.39
C PHE A 82 17.44 8.16 -5.49
N SER A 83 16.32 7.90 -4.84
CA SER A 83 15.22 8.84 -4.70
C SER A 83 15.22 9.46 -3.31
N THR A 84 14.65 10.66 -3.22
CA THR A 84 14.43 11.31 -1.92
C THR A 84 13.29 10.63 -1.15
N THR A 85 13.19 10.98 0.13
CA THR A 85 12.43 10.31 1.20
C THR A 85 11.05 9.76 0.83
N MET A 86 10.66 8.70 1.53
CA MET A 86 9.31 8.15 1.51
C MET A 86 8.24 9.25 1.61
N THR A 87 7.23 9.21 0.74
CA THR A 87 6.14 10.21 0.74
C THR A 87 5.10 9.84 1.79
N SER A 88 4.62 10.82 2.57
CA SER A 88 3.53 10.60 3.51
C SER A 88 2.23 10.19 2.79
N ALA A 89 1.57 9.15 3.29
CA ALA A 89 0.27 8.69 2.80
C ALA A 89 -0.91 9.52 3.34
N GLY A 90 -0.66 10.53 4.18
CA GLY A 90 -1.67 11.40 4.78
C GLY A 90 -2.51 10.75 5.89
N GLU A 91 -2.23 9.49 6.22
CA GLU A 91 -2.92 8.73 7.25
C GLU A 91 -2.30 9.05 8.61
N GLN A 92 -3.07 9.67 9.51
CA GLN A 92 -2.58 10.04 10.84
C GLN A 92 -3.40 9.43 11.98
N ILE A 93 -2.71 9.02 13.05
CA ILE A 93 -3.29 8.75 14.37
C ILE A 93 -2.53 9.61 15.39
N VAL A 94 -3.25 10.34 16.23
CA VAL A 94 -2.68 11.28 17.24
C VAL A 94 -1.65 12.25 16.63
N GLY A 95 -1.92 12.78 15.44
CA GLY A 95 -1.06 13.76 14.75
C GLY A 95 0.23 13.19 14.14
N LYS A 96 0.39 11.85 14.11
CA LYS A 96 1.57 11.16 13.58
C LYS A 96 1.27 10.37 12.31
N GLN A 97 2.21 10.35 11.37
CA GLN A 97 2.03 9.72 10.06
C GLN A 97 2.23 8.21 10.15
N LEU A 98 1.17 7.45 9.86
CA LEU A 98 1.16 5.98 9.92
C LEU A 98 1.67 5.34 8.65
N GLY A 99 1.34 5.97 7.53
CA GLY A 99 1.56 5.44 6.20
C GLY A 99 2.60 6.29 5.50
N HIS A 100 3.62 5.64 4.95
CA HIS A 100 4.49 6.25 3.96
C HIS A 100 4.58 5.36 2.74
N TYR A 101 4.89 5.91 1.57
CA TYR A 101 4.97 5.13 0.36
C TYR A 101 6.07 5.59 -0.58
N VAL A 102 6.57 4.65 -1.37
CA VAL A 102 7.35 4.90 -2.58
C VAL A 102 6.37 4.96 -3.74
N PRO A 103 6.25 6.09 -4.45
CA PRO A 103 5.37 6.17 -5.60
C PRO A 103 5.85 5.27 -6.74
N CYS A 104 4.96 4.39 -7.20
CA CYS A 104 4.93 3.82 -8.56
C CYS A 104 6.25 3.18 -9.04
N LEU A 105 6.52 1.97 -8.57
CA LEU A 105 7.50 1.05 -9.14
C LEU A 105 6.94 0.46 -10.44
N PHE A 106 7.52 0.80 -11.57
CA PHE A 106 7.15 0.23 -12.87
C PHE A 106 8.06 -0.95 -13.19
N ILE A 107 7.55 -2.18 -13.07
CA ILE A 107 8.33 -3.40 -13.27
C ILE A 107 7.90 -4.04 -14.61
N PRO A 108 8.77 -4.07 -15.63
CA PRO A 108 8.42 -4.66 -16.91
C PRO A 108 8.11 -6.16 -16.80
N ALA A 109 7.42 -6.71 -17.81
CA ALA A 109 7.11 -8.13 -17.92
C ALA A 109 8.36 -9.01 -17.71
N GLY A 110 8.30 -9.97 -16.79
CA GLY A 110 9.39 -10.91 -16.51
C GLY A 110 10.64 -10.32 -15.84
N GLN A 111 10.63 -9.03 -15.46
CA GLN A 111 11.77 -8.37 -14.82
C GLN A 111 11.69 -8.41 -13.29
N THR A 112 12.83 -8.16 -12.64
CA THR A 112 12.92 -8.05 -11.18
C THR A 112 13.33 -6.65 -10.78
N ALA A 113 12.60 -6.06 -9.84
CA ALA A 113 12.98 -4.83 -9.18
C ALA A 113 13.59 -5.13 -7.81
N SER A 114 14.60 -4.37 -7.43
CA SER A 114 15.10 -4.27 -6.06
C SER A 114 14.73 -2.92 -5.48
N VAL A 115 14.24 -2.90 -4.25
CA VAL A 115 13.90 -1.68 -3.53
C VAL A 115 14.53 -1.75 -2.15
N ALA A 116 15.25 -0.70 -1.76
CA ALA A 116 15.82 -0.55 -0.43
C ALA A 116 15.30 0.72 0.24
N ILE A 117 14.96 0.62 1.52
CA ILE A 117 14.65 1.74 2.40
C ILE A 117 15.76 1.80 3.44
N LEU A 118 16.57 2.85 3.38
CA LEU A 118 17.79 3.00 4.16
C LEU A 118 17.69 4.18 5.12
N PRO A 119 18.37 4.16 6.27
CA PRO A 119 18.62 5.37 7.07
C PRO A 119 19.38 6.41 6.24
N ASN A 120 18.98 7.68 6.31
CA ASN A 120 19.72 8.76 5.66
C ASN A 120 20.94 9.16 6.50
N LEU A 121 22.04 8.45 6.30
CA LEU A 121 23.25 8.63 7.10
C LEU A 121 23.85 10.03 7.01
N ALA A 122 23.72 10.72 5.87
CA ALA A 122 24.24 12.09 5.73
C ALA A 122 23.62 13.04 6.75
N ASN A 123 22.31 12.90 7.00
CA ASN A 123 21.60 13.72 7.98
C ASN A 123 21.76 13.19 9.41
N LEU A 124 21.76 11.86 9.59
CA LEU A 124 21.83 11.24 10.92
C LEU A 124 23.20 11.41 11.57
N PHE A 125 24.27 11.41 10.77
CA PHE A 125 25.63 11.68 11.24
C PHE A 125 25.83 13.12 11.70
N ALA A 126 25.03 14.06 11.19
CA ALA A 126 25.07 15.47 11.61
C ALA A 126 24.31 15.74 12.93
N SER A 127 23.56 14.77 13.47
CA SER A 127 22.71 14.97 14.66
C SER A 127 22.83 13.80 15.67
N PRO A 128 23.90 13.76 16.48
CA PRO A 128 24.04 12.76 17.55
C PRO A 128 23.03 13.03 18.69
N PRO A 129 22.58 11.98 19.41
CA PRO A 129 23.04 10.59 19.36
C PRO A 129 22.37 9.73 18.29
N ALA A 130 23.00 8.59 17.96
CA ALA A 130 22.41 7.55 17.13
C ALA A 130 21.17 6.93 17.80
N ASP A 131 19.96 7.39 17.44
CA ASP A 131 18.72 6.91 18.06
C ASP A 131 17.59 6.67 17.04
N LEU A 132 17.90 6.33 15.80
CA LEU A 132 16.89 5.92 14.82
C LEU A 132 16.43 4.49 15.06
N ALA A 133 15.12 4.31 15.21
CA ALA A 133 14.47 3.02 15.32
C ALA A 133 13.04 3.06 14.75
N ILE A 134 12.91 2.96 13.43
CA ILE A 134 11.61 2.92 12.74
C ILE A 134 11.23 1.46 12.50
N ARG A 135 10.06 1.05 12.99
CA ARG A 135 9.57 -0.34 12.89
C ARG A 135 8.13 -0.40 12.40
N GLY A 136 7.82 -1.46 11.67
CA GLY A 136 6.49 -1.64 11.12
C GLY A 136 6.36 -2.85 10.20
N TYR A 137 5.44 -2.75 9.24
CA TYR A 137 5.28 -3.71 8.16
C TYR A 137 5.16 -3.02 6.80
N THR A 138 5.41 -3.78 5.74
CA THR A 138 5.35 -3.33 4.35
C THR A 138 4.18 -3.95 3.60
N GLU A 139 3.64 -3.20 2.65
CA GLU A 139 2.53 -3.58 1.80
C GLU A 139 2.86 -3.29 0.34
N LEU A 140 2.49 -4.19 -0.58
CA LEU A 140 2.47 -3.92 -2.01
C LEU A 140 1.04 -3.70 -2.47
N ILE A 141 0.83 -2.60 -3.18
CA ILE A 141 -0.45 -2.23 -3.77
C ILE A 141 -0.26 -2.22 -5.28
N LEU A 142 -1.09 -2.98 -6.00
CA LEU A 142 -1.15 -2.91 -7.45
C LEU A 142 -1.81 -1.59 -7.81
N SER A 143 -1.04 -0.69 -8.41
CA SER A 143 -1.55 0.57 -8.92
C SER A 143 -2.30 0.25 -10.21
N SER A 144 -3.63 0.34 -10.17
CA SER A 144 -4.40 0.41 -11.40
C SER A 144 -3.99 1.67 -12.13
N ASN A 145 -3.68 1.60 -13.43
CA ASN A 145 -3.61 2.81 -14.24
C ASN A 145 -5.01 3.44 -14.23
N VAL A 146 -5.22 4.45 -13.37
CA VAL A 146 -6.44 5.27 -13.41
C VAL A 146 -6.51 6.10 -14.71
N ASP A 147 -5.48 5.99 -15.56
CA ASP A 147 -5.45 6.52 -16.93
C ASP A 147 -6.15 5.62 -17.96
N SER A 148 -6.72 4.47 -17.57
CA SER A 148 -7.45 3.60 -18.51
C SER A 148 -8.70 2.97 -17.90
N PHE A 149 -9.63 3.81 -17.45
CA PHE A 149 -11.05 3.43 -17.54
C PHE A 149 -11.52 3.63 -19.00
N SER A 150 -11.01 2.79 -19.89
CA SER A 150 -11.79 2.41 -21.05
C SER A 150 -12.72 1.31 -20.57
N PRO A 151 -14.04 1.54 -20.45
CA PRO A 151 -14.98 0.45 -20.13
C PRO A 151 -15.02 -0.65 -21.22
N LEU A 152 -14.18 -0.52 -22.26
CA LEU A 152 -14.08 -1.40 -23.42
C LEU A 152 -12.80 -2.24 -23.47
N THR A 153 -11.93 -2.16 -22.47
CA THR A 153 -10.77 -3.06 -22.35
C THR A 153 -10.67 -3.59 -20.92
N PHE A 154 -11.32 -4.71 -20.65
CA PHE A 154 -11.15 -5.55 -19.45
C PHE A 154 -9.75 -6.20 -19.41
N SER A 155 -8.67 -5.44 -19.60
CA SER A 155 -7.35 -6.01 -19.85
C SER A 155 -6.24 -5.48 -18.95
N ASP A 156 -6.54 -4.70 -17.91
CA ASP A 156 -5.60 -4.62 -16.79
C ASP A 156 -6.06 -5.67 -15.78
N PRO A 157 -5.39 -6.83 -15.66
CA PRO A 157 -5.90 -7.87 -14.78
C PRO A 157 -5.94 -7.31 -13.36
N GLU A 158 -7.09 -7.51 -12.73
CA GLU A 158 -7.39 -7.14 -11.35
C GLU A 158 -6.40 -7.73 -10.34
N THR A 159 -5.49 -8.59 -10.82
CA THR A 159 -4.48 -9.31 -10.07
C THR A 159 -3.14 -9.27 -10.81
N ALA A 160 -2.04 -9.34 -10.06
CA ALA A 160 -0.69 -9.57 -10.57
C ALA A 160 0.02 -10.54 -9.63
N ARG A 161 0.70 -11.54 -10.21
CA ARG A 161 1.55 -12.47 -9.47
C ARG A 161 2.97 -11.95 -9.45
N VAL A 162 3.54 -11.92 -8.26
CA VAL A 162 4.93 -11.52 -8.05
C VAL A 162 5.63 -12.51 -7.13
N LEU A 163 6.93 -12.73 -7.35
CA LEU A 163 7.79 -13.31 -6.32
C LEU A 163 8.39 -12.18 -5.50
N VAL A 164 8.38 -12.33 -4.18
CA VAL A 164 9.00 -11.37 -3.28
C VAL A 164 10.04 -12.05 -2.39
N SER A 165 11.14 -11.35 -2.15
CA SER A 165 12.14 -11.70 -1.13
C SER A 165 12.43 -10.46 -0.31
N ALA A 166 12.16 -10.51 0.99
CA ALA A 166 12.38 -9.41 1.91
C ALA A 166 13.59 -9.73 2.80
N GLU A 167 14.44 -8.75 3.05
CA GLU A 167 15.66 -8.91 3.84
C GLU A 167 15.95 -7.66 4.68
N HIS A 168 16.64 -7.85 5.81
CA HIS A 168 17.38 -6.77 6.44
C HIS A 168 18.86 -6.94 6.13
N ARG A 169 19.48 -5.84 5.70
CA ARG A 169 20.93 -5.76 5.54
C ARG A 169 21.43 -4.56 6.35
N GLY A 170 22.62 -4.70 6.91
CA GLY A 170 23.19 -3.66 7.75
C GLY A 170 24.67 -3.82 7.98
N THR A 171 25.20 -2.86 8.71
CA THR A 171 26.58 -2.83 9.18
C THR A 171 26.63 -2.43 10.65
N PHE A 172 27.65 -2.88 11.36
CA PHE A 172 27.98 -2.39 12.68
C PHE A 172 29.12 -1.37 12.54
N LEU A 173 28.85 -0.14 12.95
CA LEU A 173 29.87 0.90 13.04
C LEU A 173 30.68 0.68 14.32
N ASP A 174 32.00 0.74 14.20
CA ASP A 174 32.91 0.73 15.35
C ASP A 174 32.58 1.88 16.31
N SER A 175 32.68 1.64 17.61
CA SER A 175 32.66 2.68 18.66
C SER A 175 33.57 3.87 18.39
N GLN A 176 34.68 3.66 17.70
CA GLN A 176 35.70 4.65 17.38
C GLN A 176 35.39 5.44 16.11
N PHE A 177 34.36 5.05 15.34
CA PHE A 177 33.97 5.74 14.13
C PHE A 177 33.44 7.16 14.45
N ASP A 178 34.18 8.18 14.00
CA ASP A 178 33.79 9.58 14.12
C ASP A 178 33.28 10.13 12.78
N PRO A 179 31.95 10.26 12.58
CA PRO A 179 31.42 10.76 11.32
C PRO A 179 31.76 12.24 11.03
N SER A 180 32.26 12.99 12.02
CA SER A 180 32.69 14.39 11.85
C SER A 180 34.12 14.54 11.35
N TYR A 181 34.92 13.46 11.40
CA TYR A 181 36.29 13.47 10.92
C TYR A 181 36.36 13.45 9.39
N ALA A 182 36.88 14.52 8.81
CA ALA A 182 36.96 14.69 7.34
C ALA A 182 38.04 13.84 6.65
N GLY A 183 38.94 13.20 7.41
CA GLY A 183 40.00 12.34 6.89
C GLY A 183 39.59 10.86 6.81
N THR A 184 40.49 10.03 6.27
CA THR A 184 40.30 8.57 6.31
C THR A 184 40.62 8.06 7.72
N GLN A 185 39.63 7.45 8.37
CA GLN A 185 39.84 6.74 9.62
C GLN A 185 40.42 5.36 9.31
N ILE A 186 41.54 5.04 9.95
CA ILE A 186 42.24 3.76 9.80
C ILE A 186 41.97 2.88 11.02
N ASN A 187 42.06 1.56 10.84
CA ASN A 187 41.81 0.56 11.89
C ASN A 187 40.37 0.51 12.42
N LEU A 188 39.38 0.89 11.61
CA LEU A 188 37.98 0.67 11.95
C LEU A 188 37.56 -0.75 11.59
N ASP A 189 36.81 -1.37 12.49
CA ASP A 189 36.24 -2.69 12.31
C ASP A 189 34.75 -2.57 11.95
N PHE A 190 34.43 -2.86 10.68
CA PHE A 190 33.06 -2.83 10.17
C PHE A 190 32.59 -4.25 9.87
N ASP A 191 31.62 -4.70 10.65
CA ASP A 191 30.95 -5.97 10.42
C ASP A 191 29.70 -5.78 9.59
N GLN A 192 29.35 -6.78 8.80
CA GLN A 192 28.12 -6.78 7.99
C GLN A 192 27.13 -7.81 8.52
N LEU A 193 25.84 -7.51 8.36
CA LEU A 193 24.76 -8.43 8.65
C LEU A 193 23.80 -8.47 7.47
N SER A 194 23.30 -9.66 7.16
CA SER A 194 22.22 -9.88 6.19
C SER A 194 21.41 -11.08 6.61
N TYR A 195 20.09 -10.92 6.69
CA TYR A 195 19.17 -12.02 6.96
C TYR A 195 17.84 -11.81 6.26
N SER A 196 17.27 -12.90 5.75
CA SER A 196 15.96 -12.89 5.12
C SER A 196 14.84 -12.76 6.16
N LEU A 197 13.77 -12.10 5.75
CA LEU A 197 12.55 -11.91 6.53
C LEU A 197 11.49 -12.89 6.05
N ASN A 198 10.70 -13.38 7.00
CA ASN A 198 9.55 -14.19 6.66
C ASN A 198 8.51 -13.31 5.98
N THR A 199 7.96 -13.79 4.87
CA THR A 199 6.79 -13.16 4.27
C THR A 199 5.55 -13.46 5.12
N ALA A 200 4.58 -12.55 5.13
CA ALA A 200 3.41 -12.61 6.01
C ALA A 200 2.56 -13.89 5.83
N ASN A 201 2.56 -14.46 4.63
CA ASN A 201 1.87 -15.72 4.32
C ASN A 201 2.80 -16.94 4.26
N GLY A 202 4.08 -16.78 4.63
CA GLY A 202 5.09 -17.84 4.57
C GLY A 202 5.46 -18.30 3.16
N LYS A 203 5.05 -17.58 2.11
CA LYS A 203 5.31 -17.89 0.71
C LYS A 203 6.01 -16.73 0.02
N ALA A 204 6.95 -17.03 -0.88
CA ALA A 204 7.56 -16.00 -1.73
C ALA A 204 6.59 -15.52 -2.82
N LEU A 205 5.70 -16.40 -3.32
CA LEU A 205 4.69 -16.04 -4.31
C LEU A 205 3.55 -15.26 -3.68
N GLN A 206 3.32 -14.04 -4.18
CA GLN A 206 2.21 -13.17 -3.81
C GLN A 206 1.29 -12.96 -5.01
N VAL A 207 -0.01 -12.84 -4.73
CA VAL A 207 -1.02 -12.40 -5.68
C VAL A 207 -1.56 -11.06 -5.20
N ILE A 208 -1.29 -10.00 -5.94
CA ILE A 208 -1.63 -8.63 -5.57
C ILE A 208 -2.84 -8.18 -6.37
N ASN A 209 -3.92 -7.84 -5.68
CA ASN A 209 -5.14 -7.35 -6.35
C ASN A 209 -5.20 -5.81 -6.42
N THR A 210 -5.81 -5.24 -7.46
CA THR A 210 -6.07 -3.79 -7.63
C THR A 210 -7.03 -3.27 -6.56
N HIS A 211 -7.98 -4.10 -6.15
CA HIS A 211 -8.90 -3.85 -5.06
C HIS A 211 -8.38 -4.49 -3.79
N ALA A 212 -7.80 -3.71 -2.90
CA ALA A 212 -7.96 -3.99 -1.48
C ALA A 212 -8.93 -2.95 -0.93
N PRO A 213 -10.14 -3.36 -0.51
CA PRO A 213 -10.97 -2.45 0.25
C PRO A 213 -10.19 -2.13 1.53
N TYR A 214 -9.86 -0.86 1.71
CA TYR A 214 -9.52 -0.32 3.02
C TYR A 214 -10.73 -0.67 3.92
N ASN A 215 -10.55 -1.64 4.82
CA ASN A 215 -11.55 -2.39 5.62
C ASN A 215 -11.95 -3.79 5.09
N ASP A 216 -10.99 -4.70 4.88
CA ASP A 216 -11.31 -6.13 4.69
C ASP A 216 -11.19 -6.94 6.01
N PRO A 217 -12.29 -7.27 6.71
CA PRO A 217 -12.28 -8.19 7.85
C PRO A 217 -12.05 -9.67 7.48
N PHE A 218 -11.88 -10.01 6.20
CA PHE A 218 -11.74 -11.40 5.73
C PHE A 218 -10.30 -11.94 5.68
N GLN A 219 -9.29 -11.15 6.01
CA GLN A 219 -7.92 -11.67 6.24
C GLN A 219 -7.87 -12.71 7.38
N ASN A 220 -8.82 -12.69 8.32
CA ASN A 220 -8.91 -13.68 9.40
C ASN A 220 -9.62 -15.00 9.03
N LEU A 221 -10.22 -15.12 7.84
CA LEU A 221 -10.97 -16.32 7.44
C LEU A 221 -10.18 -17.26 6.52
N LEU A 222 -9.12 -16.78 5.87
CA LEU A 222 -8.26 -17.62 5.01
C LEU A 222 -7.04 -18.21 5.75
N THR A 223 -6.79 -17.82 7.00
CA THR A 223 -5.72 -18.34 7.86
C THR A 223 -6.20 -19.30 8.95
N SER A 224 -7.51 -19.53 9.11
CA SER A 224 -8.04 -20.54 10.04
C SER A 224 -8.04 -21.95 9.43
N ASN A 225 -6.85 -22.45 9.11
CA ASN A 225 -6.57 -23.89 9.08
C ASN A 225 -6.05 -24.37 10.46
N ALA A 226 -6.47 -23.69 11.52
CA ALA A 226 -6.38 -24.24 12.87
C ALA A 226 -7.60 -25.15 13.08
N LEU A 227 -7.43 -26.42 12.72
CA LEU A 227 -7.77 -27.60 13.54
C LEU A 227 -7.58 -28.88 12.70
N ILE A 228 -6.33 -29.27 12.44
CA ILE A 228 -6.02 -30.70 12.55
C ILE A 228 -5.76 -30.93 14.03
N THR A 229 -6.72 -31.55 14.72
CA THR A 229 -6.53 -32.79 15.49
C THR A 229 -7.81 -33.08 16.29
N GLY A 230 -8.48 -34.19 15.99
CA GLY A 230 -9.25 -34.94 16.98
C GLY A 230 -10.77 -34.94 16.88
N MET A 231 -11.29 -36.01 16.25
CA MET A 231 -12.56 -36.69 16.54
C MET A 231 -13.91 -36.11 16.05
N ARG A 232 -14.56 -36.98 15.25
CA ARG A 232 -16.00 -37.21 15.03
C ARG A 232 -16.79 -36.16 14.23
N SER A 233 -17.11 -36.58 13.00
CA SER A 233 -18.42 -36.53 12.33
C SER A 233 -19.52 -35.77 13.08
N LEU A 234 -20.02 -34.69 12.47
CA LEU A 234 -21.43 -34.31 12.42
C LEU A 234 -21.63 -33.15 11.42
N ALA A 235 -22.44 -33.44 10.38
CA ALA A 235 -23.19 -32.57 9.45
C ALA A 235 -22.59 -31.27 8.89
N SER A 236 -22.66 -31.15 7.55
CA SER A 236 -22.45 -29.92 6.79
C SER A 236 -23.60 -28.93 6.97
N THR A 237 -23.32 -27.76 7.54
CA THR A 237 -24.16 -26.57 7.37
C THR A 237 -23.31 -25.46 6.76
N THR A 238 -23.31 -25.39 5.44
CA THR A 238 -22.85 -24.22 4.68
C THR A 238 -23.84 -23.07 4.87
N SER A 239 -23.51 -22.07 5.67
CA SER A 239 -24.22 -20.80 5.67
C SER A 239 -23.70 -19.93 4.53
N THR A 240 -24.45 -19.83 3.44
CA THR A 240 -24.21 -18.88 2.35
C THR A 240 -24.75 -17.51 2.75
N THR A 241 -23.95 -16.73 3.49
CA THR A 241 -24.33 -15.34 3.80
C THR A 241 -23.92 -14.46 2.61
N SER A 242 -24.88 -13.81 1.95
CA SER A 242 -24.59 -12.97 0.78
C SER A 242 -23.91 -11.65 1.17
N LEU A 243 -23.16 -11.06 0.23
CA LEU A 243 -22.42 -9.79 0.40
C LEU A 243 -23.30 -8.65 0.95
N SER A 244 -24.57 -8.62 0.57
CA SER A 244 -25.60 -7.68 1.06
C SER A 244 -25.84 -7.79 2.57
N THR A 245 -25.91 -9.02 3.10
CA THR A 245 -26.17 -9.31 4.52
C THR A 245 -24.95 -8.97 5.39
N LEU A 246 -23.76 -8.92 4.79
CA LEU A 246 -22.51 -8.61 5.46
C LEU A 246 -22.25 -7.09 5.53
N SER A 247 -22.64 -6.35 4.47
CA SER A 247 -22.68 -4.89 4.45
C SER A 247 -23.65 -4.32 5.50
N ASP A 248 -24.84 -4.91 5.64
CA ASP A 248 -25.87 -4.47 6.59
C ASP A 248 -25.47 -4.66 8.07
N ASN A 249 -24.48 -5.50 8.36
CA ASN A 249 -24.07 -5.82 9.73
C ASN A 249 -22.76 -5.11 10.15
N LEU A 250 -21.80 -4.92 9.25
CA LEU A 250 -20.48 -4.35 9.58
C LEU A 250 -20.39 -2.83 9.41
N PHE A 251 -21.20 -2.24 8.52
CA PHE A 251 -21.08 -0.82 8.16
C PHE A 251 -22.31 0.01 8.50
N LYS A 252 -23.31 -0.58 9.16
CA LYS A 252 -24.55 0.10 9.55
C LYS A 252 -24.24 1.37 10.36
N GLY A 253 -24.60 2.53 9.82
CA GLY A 253 -24.38 3.84 10.45
C GLY A 253 -23.01 4.49 10.17
N ALA A 254 -22.14 3.87 9.38
CA ALA A 254 -20.87 4.48 8.98
C ALA A 254 -21.11 5.64 7.98
N ASN A 255 -20.57 6.80 8.29
CA ASN A 255 -20.61 7.98 7.44
C ASN A 255 -19.18 8.40 7.08
N SER A 256 -18.93 8.76 5.82
CA SER A 256 -17.65 9.32 5.37
C SER A 256 -17.81 10.73 4.84
N PRO A 257 -16.77 11.58 4.93
CA PRO A 257 -16.74 12.81 4.15
C PRO A 257 -16.81 12.50 2.64
N LYS A 258 -17.20 13.50 1.84
CA LYS A 258 -17.16 13.39 0.38
C LYS A 258 -15.73 13.16 -0.09
N ARG A 259 -15.57 12.26 -1.05
CA ARG A 259 -14.33 11.92 -1.73
C ARG A 259 -14.54 12.09 -3.22
N SER A 260 -13.52 12.50 -3.94
CA SER A 260 -13.56 12.57 -5.40
C SER A 260 -12.81 11.38 -5.99
N THR A 261 -13.36 10.81 -7.05
CA THR A 261 -12.68 9.88 -7.95
C THR A 261 -12.80 10.41 -9.38
N GLY A 262 -11.90 10.00 -10.25
CA GLY A 262 -11.92 10.44 -11.65
C GLY A 262 -11.28 9.44 -12.59
N PHE A 263 -11.55 9.61 -13.87
CA PHE A 263 -11.03 8.81 -14.96
C PHE A 263 -10.82 9.68 -16.21
N MET A 264 -10.02 9.19 -17.15
CA MET A 264 -9.80 9.88 -18.41
C MET A 264 -10.82 9.44 -19.47
N LEU A 265 -11.65 10.36 -19.97
CA LEU A 265 -12.45 10.16 -21.17
C LEU A 265 -11.66 10.68 -22.37
N GLY A 266 -10.71 9.88 -22.87
CA GLY A 266 -9.78 10.32 -23.92
C GLY A 266 -8.76 11.26 -23.30
N THR A 267 -8.65 12.49 -23.79
CA THR A 267 -7.80 13.52 -23.16
C THR A 267 -8.54 14.36 -22.11
N THR A 268 -9.84 14.13 -21.90
CA THR A 268 -10.65 14.91 -20.97
C THR A 268 -10.73 14.21 -19.61
N PRO A 269 -10.24 14.80 -18.52
CA PRO A 269 -10.42 14.25 -17.18
C PRO A 269 -11.87 14.41 -16.74
N VAL A 270 -12.46 13.32 -16.27
CA VAL A 270 -13.81 13.26 -15.71
C VAL A 270 -13.69 12.96 -14.22
N ARG A 271 -14.42 13.68 -13.38
CA ARG A 271 -14.44 13.47 -11.93
C ARG A 271 -15.86 13.40 -11.41
N PHE A 272 -16.09 12.53 -10.44
CA PHE A 272 -17.31 12.53 -9.64
C PHE A 272 -16.98 12.34 -8.15
N GLU A 273 -17.89 12.79 -7.30
CA GLU A 273 -17.79 12.70 -5.86
C GLU A 273 -18.67 11.56 -5.34
N TYR A 274 -18.23 10.93 -4.26
CA TYR A 274 -18.99 9.92 -3.55
C TYR A 274 -18.75 10.04 -2.04
N SER A 275 -19.64 9.46 -1.24
CA SER A 275 -19.53 9.36 0.20
C SER A 275 -20.11 8.03 0.66
N VAL A 276 -19.77 7.59 1.86
CA VAL A 276 -20.48 6.52 2.54
C VAL A 276 -21.53 7.18 3.44
N LYS A 277 -22.79 6.78 3.32
CA LYS A 277 -23.88 7.18 4.21
C LYS A 277 -24.59 5.95 4.74
N ASP A 278 -24.65 5.83 6.06
CA ASP A 278 -25.23 4.67 6.75
C ASP A 278 -24.68 3.32 6.24
N GLY A 279 -23.39 3.27 5.92
CA GLY A 279 -22.71 2.08 5.41
C GLY A 279 -22.88 1.81 3.92
N LYS A 280 -23.56 2.71 3.19
CA LYS A 280 -23.84 2.57 1.75
C LYS A 280 -23.10 3.63 0.95
N TYR A 281 -22.58 3.24 -0.21
CA TYR A 281 -21.99 4.21 -1.14
C TYR A 281 -23.09 5.06 -1.76
N VAL A 282 -22.91 6.38 -1.69
CA VAL A 282 -23.78 7.38 -2.29
C VAL A 282 -22.93 8.27 -3.18
N VAL A 283 -23.21 8.23 -4.47
CA VAL A 283 -22.62 9.10 -5.48
C VAL A 283 -23.33 10.46 -5.45
N ASP A 284 -22.55 11.53 -5.48
CA ASP A 284 -23.06 12.89 -5.57
C ASP A 284 -23.68 13.14 -6.95
N GLU A 285 -24.96 13.47 -6.96
CA GLU A 285 -25.76 13.55 -8.17
C GLU A 285 -25.24 14.60 -9.16
N LYS A 286 -24.84 15.78 -8.67
CA LYS A 286 -24.36 16.88 -9.52
C LYS A 286 -23.07 16.47 -10.23
N SER A 287 -22.14 15.88 -9.48
CA SER A 287 -20.86 15.46 -10.02
C SER A 287 -21.01 14.29 -11.02
N ALA A 288 -21.90 13.34 -10.75
CA ALA A 288 -22.18 12.22 -11.65
C ALA A 288 -22.88 12.65 -12.93
N ILE A 289 -23.87 13.55 -12.86
CA ILE A 289 -24.50 14.12 -14.05
C ILE A 289 -23.47 14.88 -14.89
N THR A 290 -22.58 15.64 -14.27
CA THR A 290 -21.50 16.35 -14.98
C THR A 290 -20.59 15.35 -15.72
N ALA A 291 -20.21 14.25 -15.07
CA ALA A 291 -19.42 13.19 -15.67
C ALA A 291 -20.13 12.51 -16.85
N LEU A 292 -21.39 12.12 -16.67
CA LEU A 292 -22.17 11.41 -17.68
C LEU A 292 -22.51 12.30 -18.89
N ASN A 293 -22.71 13.60 -18.70
CA ASN A 293 -22.87 14.55 -19.80
C ASN A 293 -21.65 14.59 -20.74
N LEU A 294 -20.43 14.48 -20.18
CA LEU A 294 -19.21 14.40 -20.99
C LEU A 294 -19.18 13.12 -21.82
N VAL A 295 -19.63 11.99 -21.24
CA VAL A 295 -19.73 10.70 -21.93
C VAL A 295 -20.77 10.78 -23.06
N MET A 296 -21.98 11.28 -22.77
CA MET A 296 -23.04 11.46 -23.76
C MET A 296 -22.60 12.34 -24.93
N LYS A 297 -21.94 13.48 -24.64
CA LYS A 297 -21.43 14.39 -25.68
C LYS A 297 -20.43 13.68 -26.60
N ARG A 298 -19.56 12.85 -26.05
CA ARG A 298 -18.59 12.08 -26.85
C ARG A 298 -19.26 11.00 -27.69
N LYS A 299 -20.26 10.31 -27.15
CA LYS A 299 -21.02 9.25 -27.82
C LYS A 299 -22.14 9.78 -28.72
N ARG A 300 -22.34 11.09 -28.75
CA ARG A 300 -23.42 11.79 -29.49
C ARG A 300 -24.83 11.30 -29.08
N LEU A 301 -24.99 10.92 -27.82
CA LEU A 301 -26.26 10.51 -27.25
C LEU A 301 -27.10 11.73 -26.85
N THR A 302 -28.41 11.61 -26.94
CA THR A 302 -29.40 12.62 -26.59
C THR A 302 -30.08 12.30 -25.26
N GLU A 303 -30.64 13.32 -24.59
CA GLU A 303 -31.38 13.12 -23.32
C GLU A 303 -32.60 12.20 -23.47
N LYS A 304 -33.11 12.02 -24.70
CA LYS A 304 -34.18 11.07 -25.00
C LYS A 304 -33.71 9.62 -24.97
N GLU A 305 -32.44 9.38 -25.29
CA GLU A 305 -31.84 8.05 -25.29
C GLU A 305 -31.35 7.64 -23.91
N LEU A 306 -30.95 8.63 -23.10
CA LEU A 306 -30.49 8.41 -21.74
C LEU A 306 -30.89 9.54 -20.79
N ASP A 307 -31.81 9.25 -19.88
CA ASP A 307 -32.15 10.15 -18.77
C ASP A 307 -31.09 10.01 -17.66
N LEU A 308 -30.18 10.99 -17.60
CA LEU A 308 -29.09 11.02 -16.64
C LEU A 308 -29.54 11.05 -15.18
N LYS A 309 -30.64 11.75 -14.86
CA LYS A 309 -31.14 11.83 -13.49
C LYS A 309 -31.66 10.48 -13.04
N THR A 310 -32.41 9.82 -13.93
CA THR A 310 -32.92 8.47 -13.67
C THR A 310 -31.78 7.46 -13.57
N LEU A 311 -30.75 7.56 -14.42
CA LEU A 311 -29.57 6.71 -14.34
C LEU A 311 -28.83 6.87 -13.00
N VAL A 312 -28.50 8.09 -12.59
CA VAL A 312 -27.78 8.34 -11.32
C VAL A 312 -28.60 7.89 -10.10
N LYS A 313 -29.92 8.08 -10.13
CA LYS A 313 -30.82 7.57 -9.10
C LYS A 313 -30.77 6.04 -9.01
N ASN A 314 -30.76 5.35 -10.14
CA ASN A 314 -30.66 3.89 -10.18
C ASN A 314 -29.26 3.39 -9.79
N ILE A 315 -28.19 4.13 -10.09
CA ILE A 315 -26.84 3.83 -9.58
C ILE A 315 -26.83 3.83 -8.04
N ASN A 316 -27.37 4.88 -7.40
CA ASN A 316 -27.43 4.96 -5.94
C ASN A 316 -28.31 3.86 -5.31
N LYS A 317 -29.39 3.46 -5.98
CA LYS A 317 -30.23 2.33 -5.55
C LYS A 317 -29.52 0.98 -5.69
N ALA A 318 -28.81 0.77 -6.81
CA ALA A 318 -28.01 -0.44 -7.05
C ALA A 318 -26.91 -0.58 -5.98
N LEU A 319 -26.19 0.51 -5.69
CA LEU A 319 -25.21 0.58 -4.60
C LEU A 319 -25.82 0.34 -3.21
N SER A 320 -27.13 0.51 -3.08
CA SER A 320 -27.89 0.22 -1.86
C SER A 320 -28.47 -1.20 -1.80
N GLY A 321 -28.22 -2.03 -2.82
CA GLY A 321 -28.65 -3.43 -2.93
C GLY A 321 -29.92 -3.68 -3.76
N ASP A 322 -30.44 -2.69 -4.50
CA ASP A 322 -31.62 -2.87 -5.35
C ASP A 322 -31.26 -3.57 -6.67
N LYS A 323 -31.55 -4.88 -6.74
CA LYS A 323 -31.29 -5.72 -7.93
C LYS A 323 -32.00 -5.27 -9.21
N ARG A 324 -33.15 -4.59 -9.09
CA ARG A 324 -33.86 -4.08 -10.29
C ARG A 324 -33.15 -2.84 -10.83
N ALA A 325 -32.65 -2.00 -9.93
CA ALA A 325 -31.84 -0.86 -10.30
C ALA A 325 -30.49 -1.28 -10.88
N GLU A 326 -29.87 -2.34 -10.35
CA GLU A 326 -28.65 -2.96 -10.88
C GLU A 326 -28.83 -3.38 -12.35
N LYS A 327 -29.86 -4.19 -12.63
CA LYS A 327 -30.17 -4.60 -14.01
C LYS A 327 -30.44 -3.41 -14.95
N TYR A 328 -31.16 -2.40 -14.47
CA TYR A 328 -31.40 -1.17 -15.25
C TYR A 328 -30.09 -0.42 -15.56
N VAL A 329 -29.19 -0.35 -14.57
CA VAL A 329 -27.88 0.30 -14.74
C VAL A 329 -27.05 -0.46 -15.76
N GLU A 330 -27.00 -1.79 -15.70
CA GLU A 330 -26.34 -2.64 -16.70
C GLU A 330 -26.89 -2.37 -18.12
N GLU A 331 -28.20 -2.41 -18.31
CA GLU A 331 -28.85 -2.15 -19.61
C GLU A 331 -28.55 -0.76 -20.16
N MET A 332 -28.40 0.25 -19.30
CA MET A 332 -28.07 1.62 -19.72
C MET A 332 -26.57 1.83 -19.96
N LEU A 333 -25.72 1.13 -19.21
CA LEU A 333 -24.27 1.14 -19.42
C LEU A 333 -23.92 0.50 -20.77
N ASP A 334 -24.62 -0.56 -21.16
CA ASP A 334 -24.45 -1.18 -22.49
C ASP A 334 -24.71 -0.20 -23.64
N LYS A 335 -25.58 0.79 -23.45
CA LYS A 335 -25.83 1.85 -24.45
C LYS A 335 -24.77 2.95 -24.46
N LEU A 336 -24.05 3.12 -23.35
CA LEU A 336 -22.97 4.10 -23.19
C LEU A 336 -21.64 3.58 -23.74
N ILE A 337 -21.47 2.26 -23.74
CA ILE A 337 -20.32 1.51 -24.26
C ILE A 337 -20.34 1.49 -25.79
#